data_AF-A0A2S6SUA4-F1
#
_entry.id   AF-A0A2S6SUA4-F1
#
_cell.length_a   1.000
_cell.length_b   1.000
_cell.length_c   1.000
_cell.angle_alpha   90.00
_cell.angle_beta   90.00
_cell.angle_gamma   90.00
#
_symmetry.space_group_name_H-M   'P 1'
#
loop_
_entity.id
_entity.type
_entity.pdbx_description
1 polymer ?
#
loop_
_entity_poly.entity_id
_entity_poly.type
_entity_poly.pdbx_seq_one_letter_code
_entity_poly.pdbx_strand_id
1 'polypeptide(L)'
;MPIYKAKIFNQFIDLNYDERDKAKLLKLIDTLNNHWKKYKNLQGKANDKKIMILLALELQDALFDLEDIQKINKERDKKINSKNNNKNNNSAELILHKDRINNLESKINNFNSEFEEINKVLDEINSDLEKMSKSIISSYDN
;
A
#
# COMPACT_ATOMS: atom_id res chain seq x y z
N MET A 1 -12.53 -42.27 -1.30
CA MET A 1 -11.93 -41.42 -2.34
C MET A 1 -12.39 -41.94 -3.69
N PRO A 2 -12.99 -41.10 -4.54
CA PRO A 2 -13.33 -41.48 -5.91
C PRO A 2 -12.07 -41.77 -6.75
N ILE A 3 -12.25 -42.59 -7.78
CA ILE A 3 -11.22 -42.96 -8.75
C ILE A 3 -11.53 -42.26 -10.08
N TYR A 4 -10.53 -41.63 -10.68
CA TYR A 4 -10.60 -41.09 -12.03
C TYR A 4 -9.66 -41.85 -12.95
N LYS A 5 -10.20 -42.47 -14.01
CA LYS A 5 -9.42 -43.18 -15.03
C LYS A 5 -8.87 -42.18 -16.04
N ALA A 6 -7.64 -41.73 -15.83
CA ALA A 6 -6.96 -40.76 -16.66
C ALA A 6 -6.22 -41.43 -17.82
N LYS A 7 -6.19 -40.79 -19.00
CA LYS A 7 -5.26 -41.14 -20.07
C LYS A 7 -4.02 -40.24 -19.97
N ILE A 8 -2.89 -40.81 -19.57
CA ILE A 8 -1.60 -40.09 -19.40
C ILE A 8 -0.55 -40.85 -20.18
N PHE A 9 0.24 -40.15 -21.00
CA PHE A 9 1.29 -40.77 -21.84
C PHE A 9 0.78 -41.93 -22.70
N ASN A 10 -0.45 -41.80 -23.25
CA ASN A 10 -1.16 -42.85 -23.97
C ASN A 10 -1.51 -44.12 -23.17
N GLN A 11 -1.27 -44.14 -21.87
CA GLN A 11 -1.67 -45.22 -20.97
C GLN A 11 -2.85 -44.79 -20.09
N PHE A 12 -3.67 -45.76 -19.68
CA PHE A 12 -4.74 -45.50 -18.71
C PHE A 12 -4.22 -45.74 -17.30
N ILE A 13 -4.42 -44.75 -16.43
CA ILE A 13 -3.98 -44.78 -15.03
C ILE A 13 -5.18 -44.41 -14.16
N ASP A 14 -5.42 -45.20 -13.12
CA ASP A 14 -6.46 -44.93 -12.13
C ASP A 14 -5.90 -44.04 -11.02
N LEU A 15 -6.45 -42.84 -10.87
CA LEU A 15 -6.00 -41.83 -9.92
C LEU A 15 -7.04 -41.61 -8.82
N ASN A 16 -6.62 -41.76 -7.58
CA ASN A 16 -7.41 -41.36 -6.41
C ASN A 16 -7.37 -39.85 -6.25
N TYR A 17 -8.51 -39.25 -5.94
CA TYR A 17 -8.61 -37.80 -5.77
C TYR A 17 -9.64 -37.40 -4.71
N ASP A 18 -9.53 -36.16 -4.23
CA ASP A 18 -10.57 -35.49 -3.45
C ASP A 18 -11.52 -34.77 -4.40
N GLU A 19 -12.84 -34.90 -4.22
CA GLU A 19 -13.83 -34.26 -5.11
C GLU A 19 -13.65 -32.75 -5.22
N ARG A 20 -13.19 -32.09 -4.16
CA ARG A 20 -12.91 -30.64 -4.15
C ARG A 20 -11.81 -30.26 -5.14
N ASP A 21 -10.88 -31.17 -5.40
CA ASP A 21 -9.73 -30.97 -6.29
C ASP A 21 -9.94 -31.55 -7.69
N LYS A 22 -11.11 -32.11 -8.01
CA LYS A 22 -11.38 -32.76 -9.30
C LYS A 22 -11.02 -31.88 -10.49
N ALA A 23 -11.49 -30.63 -10.49
CA ALA A 23 -11.24 -29.69 -11.59
C ALA A 23 -9.74 -29.38 -11.75
N LYS A 24 -9.03 -29.23 -10.62
CA LYS A 24 -7.58 -29.00 -10.59
C LYS A 24 -6.83 -30.22 -11.15
N LEU A 25 -7.22 -31.42 -10.74
CA LEU A 25 -6.64 -32.67 -11.25
C LEU A 25 -6.79 -32.79 -12.77
N LEU A 26 -8.00 -32.56 -13.29
CA LEU A 26 -8.25 -32.62 -14.75
C LEU A 26 -7.34 -31.64 -15.50
N LYS A 27 -7.24 -30.40 -15.02
CA LYS A 27 -6.35 -29.39 -15.61
C LYS A 27 -4.88 -29.80 -15.58
N LEU A 28 -4.41 -30.42 -14.50
CA LEU A 28 -3.03 -30.92 -14.39
C LEU A 28 -2.77 -32.04 -15.40
N ILE A 29 -3.72 -32.96 -15.58
CA ILE A 29 -3.62 -34.06 -16.54
C ILE A 29 -3.54 -33.52 -17.97
N ASP A 30 -4.41 -32.56 -18.33
CA ASP A 30 -4.38 -31.93 -19.64
C ASP A 30 -3.06 -31.18 -19.89
N THR A 31 -2.57 -30.48 -18.87
CA THR A 31 -1.28 -29.77 -18.93
C THR A 31 -0.14 -30.74 -19.17
N LEU A 32 -0.06 -31.82 -18.39
CA LEU A 32 0.96 -32.85 -18.52
C LEU A 32 0.95 -33.49 -19.92
N ASN A 33 -0.24 -33.83 -20.43
CA ASN A 33 -0.41 -34.39 -21.77
C ASN A 33 0.01 -33.40 -22.89
N ASN A 34 -0.22 -32.10 -22.69
CA ASN A 34 0.21 -31.09 -23.64
C ASN A 34 1.73 -30.90 -23.65
N HIS A 35 2.39 -30.94 -22.49
CA HIS A 35 3.85 -30.95 -22.46
C HIS A 35 4.43 -32.23 -23.09
N TRP A 36 3.82 -33.40 -22.84
CA TRP A 36 4.23 -34.65 -23.50
C TRP A 36 4.20 -34.56 -25.04
N LYS A 37 3.19 -33.88 -25.61
CA LYS A 37 3.09 -33.66 -27.07
C LYS A 37 4.27 -32.86 -27.62
N LYS A 38 4.95 -32.01 -26.84
CA LYS A 38 6.14 -31.27 -27.30
C LYS A 38 7.28 -32.23 -27.71
N TYR A 39 7.37 -33.38 -27.06
CA TYR A 39 8.39 -34.39 -27.33
C TYR A 39 7.98 -35.41 -28.40
N LYS A 40 6.92 -35.14 -29.18
CA LYS A 40 6.46 -36.03 -30.27
C LYS A 40 7.56 -36.37 -31.26
N ASN A 41 8.50 -35.46 -31.50
CA ASN A 41 9.66 -35.65 -32.37
C ASN A 41 10.70 -36.65 -31.83
N LEU A 42 10.72 -36.89 -30.51
CA LEU A 42 11.60 -37.85 -29.84
C LEU A 42 10.93 -39.23 -29.66
N GLN A 43 9.61 -39.33 -29.82
CA GLN A 43 8.90 -40.60 -29.76
C GLN A 43 9.42 -41.55 -30.84
N GLY A 44 9.79 -42.77 -30.44
CA GLY A 44 10.41 -43.77 -31.31
C GLY A 44 11.91 -43.55 -31.60
N LYS A 45 12.46 -42.36 -31.30
CA LYS A 45 13.91 -42.07 -31.37
C LYS A 45 14.60 -42.18 -30.02
N ALA A 46 13.87 -41.92 -28.94
CA ALA A 46 14.31 -42.05 -27.57
C ALA A 46 13.32 -42.94 -26.80
N ASN A 47 13.82 -43.57 -25.73
CA ASN A 47 12.99 -44.35 -24.81
C ASN A 47 12.03 -43.42 -24.06
N ASP A 48 10.75 -43.79 -23.99
CA ASP A 48 9.70 -43.04 -23.27
C ASP A 48 10.11 -42.67 -21.85
N LYS A 49 10.84 -43.54 -21.13
CA LYS A 49 11.36 -43.23 -19.79
C LYS A 49 12.29 -42.02 -19.78
N LYS A 50 13.15 -41.89 -20.80
CA LYS A 50 14.04 -40.71 -20.94
C LYS A 50 13.23 -39.46 -21.22
N ILE A 51 12.19 -39.57 -22.06
CA ILE A 51 11.29 -38.45 -22.36
C ILE A 51 10.54 -38.01 -21.08
N MET A 52 10.05 -38.96 -20.27
CA MET A 52 9.41 -38.65 -18.98
C MET A 52 10.37 -37.96 -18.00
N ILE A 53 11.64 -38.39 -17.95
CA ILE A 53 12.65 -37.73 -17.10
C ILE A 53 12.90 -36.30 -17.58
N LEU A 54 13.05 -36.07 -18.89
CA LEU A 54 13.22 -34.72 -19.44
C LEU A 54 12.03 -33.82 -19.13
N LEU A 55 10.81 -34.34 -19.29
CA LEU A 55 9.59 -33.64 -18.94
C LEU A 55 9.53 -33.28 -17.45
N ALA A 56 9.90 -34.22 -16.57
CA ALA A 56 9.92 -33.97 -15.12
C ALA A 56 10.93 -32.88 -14.75
N LEU A 57 12.11 -32.86 -15.40
CA LEU A 57 13.12 -31.82 -15.22
C LEU A 57 12.62 -30.45 -15.71
N GLU A 58 11.99 -30.36 -16.89
CA GLU A 58 11.40 -29.10 -17.40
C GLU A 58 10.34 -28.55 -16.43
N LEU A 59 9.45 -29.42 -15.91
CA LEU A 59 8.42 -29.01 -14.98
C LEU A 59 9.00 -28.58 -13.62
N GLN A 60 10.07 -29.24 -13.15
CA GLN A 60 10.73 -28.88 -11.91
C GLN A 60 11.46 -27.52 -12.04
N ASP A 61 12.14 -27.29 -13.16
CA ASP A 61 12.79 -26.01 -13.45
C ASP A 61 11.79 -24.84 -13.44
N ALA A 62 10.65 -25.02 -14.11
CA ALA A 62 9.56 -24.03 -14.11
C ALA A 62 8.96 -23.79 -12.71
N LEU A 63 8.97 -24.79 -11.82
CA LEU A 63 8.53 -24.62 -10.43
C LEU A 63 9.55 -23.81 -9.62
N PHE A 64 10.85 -24.04 -9.82
CA PHE A 64 11.89 -23.26 -9.15
C PHE A 64 11.83 -21.78 -9.51
N ASP A 65 11.62 -21.46 -10.79
CA ASP A 65 11.43 -20.07 -11.23
C ASP A 65 10.25 -19.39 -10.51
N LEU A 66 9.13 -20.11 -10.34
CA LEU A 66 7.97 -19.60 -9.63
C LEU A 66 8.21 -19.41 -8.13
N GLU A 67 8.94 -20.32 -7.48
CA GLU A 67 9.30 -20.20 -6.07
C GLU A 67 10.19 -18.98 -5.81
N ASP A 68 11.16 -18.72 -6.69
CA ASP A 68 12.03 -17.56 -6.56
C ASP A 68 11.26 -16.24 -6.78
N ILE A 69 10.33 -16.20 -7.74
CA ILE A 69 9.41 -15.07 -7.91
C ILE A 69 8.56 -14.87 -6.64
N GLN A 70 8.06 -15.94 -6.02
CA GLN A 70 7.29 -15.84 -4.78
C GLN A 70 8.12 -15.31 -3.60
N LYS A 71 9.39 -15.72 -3.48
CA LYS A 71 10.30 -15.17 -2.45
C LYS A 71 10.50 -13.67 -2.64
N ILE A 72 10.79 -13.25 -3.89
CA ILE A 72 10.95 -11.83 -4.24
C ILE A 72 9.69 -11.02 -3.90
N ASN A 73 8.51 -11.56 -4.22
CA ASN A 73 7.24 -10.88 -3.94
C ASN A 73 6.97 -10.77 -2.44
N LYS A 74 7.25 -11.83 -1.65
CA LYS A 74 7.14 -11.76 -0.18
C LYS A 74 8.04 -10.68 0.43
N GLU A 75 9.25 -10.50 -0.10
CA GLU A 75 10.14 -9.43 0.36
C GLU A 75 9.64 -8.03 -0.03
N ARG A 76 9.07 -7.89 -1.24
CA ARG A 76 8.44 -6.64 -1.68
C ARG A 76 7.24 -6.28 -0.81
N ASP A 77 6.38 -7.24 -0.49
CA ASP A 77 5.21 -7.03 0.38
C ASP A 77 5.63 -6.55 1.78
N LYS A 78 6.68 -7.16 2.36
CA LYS A 78 7.26 -6.71 3.63
C LYS A 78 7.73 -5.25 3.56
N LYS A 79 8.42 -4.86 2.48
CA LYS A 79 8.90 -3.48 2.27
C LYS A 79 7.74 -2.49 2.03
N ILE A 80 6.66 -2.91 1.40
CA ILE A 80 5.47 -2.07 1.18
C ILE A 80 4.75 -1.84 2.51
N ASN A 81 4.56 -2.89 3.30
CA ASN A 81 3.90 -2.79 4.60
C ASN A 81 4.67 -1.87 5.57
N SER A 82 6.02 -1.96 5.61
CA SER A 82 6.80 -1.04 6.45
C SER A 82 6.69 0.42 5.99
N LYS A 83 6.69 0.68 4.67
CA LYS A 83 6.46 2.04 4.12
C LYS A 83 5.07 2.57 4.44
N ASN A 84 4.04 1.74 4.36
CA ASN A 84 2.66 2.13 4.68
C ASN A 84 2.51 2.50 6.17
N ASN A 85 3.12 1.73 7.07
CA ASN A 85 3.13 2.06 8.49
C ASN A 85 3.80 3.41 8.76
N ASN A 86 4.95 3.69 8.12
CA ASN A 86 5.60 4.99 8.24
C ASN A 86 4.73 6.13 7.68
N LYS A 87 4.05 5.91 6.55
CA LYS A 87 3.13 6.91 5.98
C LYS A 87 1.97 7.23 6.93
N ASN A 88 1.42 6.22 7.59
CA ASN A 88 0.34 6.40 8.57
C ASN A 88 0.82 7.22 9.77
N ASN A 89 2.00 6.91 10.33
CA ASN A 89 2.59 7.68 11.43
C ASN A 89 2.80 9.15 11.04
N ASN A 90 3.41 9.40 9.88
CA ASN A 90 3.62 10.76 9.38
C ASN A 90 2.29 11.51 9.15
N SER A 91 1.24 10.81 8.73
CA SER A 91 -0.08 11.43 8.57
C SER A 91 -0.73 11.82 9.89
N ALA A 92 -0.54 11.02 10.95
CA ALA A 92 -1.01 11.35 12.30
C ALA A 92 -0.25 12.57 12.87
N GLU A 93 1.08 12.61 12.68
CA GLU A 93 1.89 13.77 13.06
C GLU A 93 1.46 15.04 12.32
N LEU A 94 1.16 14.96 11.02
CA LEU A 94 0.65 16.10 10.24
C LEU A 94 -0.68 16.62 10.78
N ILE A 95 -1.59 15.74 11.20
CA ILE A 95 -2.87 16.15 11.81
C ILE A 95 -2.61 16.90 13.12
N LEU A 96 -1.75 16.36 14.00
CA LEU A 96 -1.38 17.02 15.26
C LEU A 96 -0.74 18.39 15.03
N HIS A 97 0.16 18.50 14.04
CA HIS A 97 0.76 19.78 13.68
C HIS A 97 -0.27 20.78 13.13
N LYS A 98 -1.21 20.32 12.31
CA LYS A 98 -2.31 21.16 11.80
C LYS A 98 -3.20 21.69 12.93
N ASP A 99 -3.59 20.84 13.88
CA ASP A 99 -4.39 21.26 15.02
C ASP A 99 -3.65 22.27 15.90
N ARG A 100 -2.34 22.08 16.06
CA ARG A 100 -1.49 23.03 16.79
C ARG A 100 -1.37 24.38 16.08
N ILE A 101 -1.29 24.42 14.75
CA ILE A 101 -1.30 25.65 13.97
C ILE A 101 -2.63 26.38 14.15
N ASN A 102 -3.77 25.68 13.99
CA ASN A 102 -5.09 26.28 14.19
C ASN A 102 -5.26 26.91 15.59
N ASN A 103 -4.74 26.23 16.63
CA ASN A 103 -4.73 26.74 17.99
C ASN A 103 -3.83 27.96 18.20
N LEU A 104 -2.73 28.09 17.42
CA LEU A 104 -1.89 29.28 17.46
C LEU A 104 -2.54 30.44 16.72
N GLU A 105 -3.17 30.19 15.58
CA GLU A 105 -3.93 31.20 14.83
C GLU A 105 -5.06 31.80 15.67
N SER A 106 -5.83 30.98 16.39
CA SER A 106 -6.89 31.48 17.28
C SER A 106 -6.32 32.35 18.41
N LYS A 107 -5.18 31.97 19.00
CA LYS A 107 -4.50 32.79 20.01
C LYS A 107 -4.01 34.12 19.45
N ILE A 108 -3.45 34.12 18.24
CA ILE A 108 -3.01 35.34 17.57
C ILE A 108 -4.20 36.27 17.32
N ASN A 109 -5.33 35.73 16.85
CA ASN A 109 -6.54 36.52 16.62
C ASN A 109 -7.06 37.16 17.92
N ASN A 110 -7.07 36.41 19.03
CA ASN A 110 -7.45 36.96 20.33
C ASN A 110 -6.49 38.08 20.78
N PHE A 111 -5.18 37.87 20.65
CA PHE A 111 -4.21 38.92 20.98
C PHE A 111 -4.37 40.17 20.11
N ASN A 112 -4.68 40.00 18.82
CA ASN A 112 -4.95 41.13 17.95
C ASN A 112 -6.19 41.91 18.38
N SER A 113 -7.28 41.23 18.78
CA SER A 113 -8.46 41.93 19.30
C SER A 113 -8.18 42.67 20.60
N GLU A 114 -7.42 42.06 21.52
CA GLU A 114 -7.00 42.73 22.76
C GLU A 114 -6.14 43.97 22.46
N PHE A 115 -5.25 43.87 21.47
CA PHE A 115 -4.40 44.98 21.05
C PHE A 115 -5.21 46.12 20.41
N GLU A 116 -6.23 45.81 19.61
CA GLU A 116 -7.16 46.80 19.06
C GLU A 116 -7.93 47.54 20.16
N GLU A 117 -8.36 46.85 21.21
CA GLU A 117 -9.03 47.47 22.36
C GLU A 117 -8.08 48.41 23.11
N ILE A 118 -6.84 47.99 23.35
CA ILE A 118 -5.82 48.85 23.98
C ILE A 118 -5.56 50.11 23.15
N ASN A 119 -5.46 49.99 21.83
CA ASN A 119 -5.25 51.15 20.96
C ASN A 119 -6.40 52.15 21.03
N LYS A 120 -7.66 51.69 21.07
CA LYS A 120 -8.82 52.58 21.25
C LYS A 120 -8.74 53.36 22.55
N VAL A 121 -8.37 52.70 23.65
CA VAL A 121 -8.19 53.36 24.96
C VAL A 121 -7.06 54.39 24.91
N LEU A 122 -5.96 54.09 24.22
CA LEU A 122 -4.86 55.04 24.05
C LEU A 122 -5.28 56.27 23.23
N ASP A 123 -6.06 56.08 22.16
CA ASP A 123 -6.61 57.17 21.35
C ASP A 123 -7.54 58.07 22.17
N GLU A 124 -8.39 57.48 23.02
CA GLU A 124 -9.26 58.21 23.95
C GLU A 124 -8.45 59.05 24.95
N ILE A 125 -7.45 58.44 25.60
CA ILE A 125 -6.54 59.14 26.52
C ILE A 125 -5.84 60.29 25.81
N ASN A 126 -5.35 60.07 24.59
CA ASN A 126 -4.65 61.10 23.82
C ASN A 126 -5.59 62.25 23.45
N SER A 127 -6.82 61.96 23.06
CA SER A 127 -7.84 62.99 22.80
C SER A 127 -8.15 63.82 24.04
N ASP A 128 -8.26 63.19 25.21
CA ASP A 128 -8.53 63.89 26.47
C ASP A 128 -7.34 64.74 26.93
N LEU A 129 -6.12 64.26 26.74
CA LEU A 129 -4.90 65.04 26.98
C LEU A 129 -4.83 66.27 26.05
N GLU A 130 -5.19 66.13 24.77
CA GLU A 130 -5.25 67.27 23.85
C GLU A 130 -6.31 68.31 24.28
N LYS A 131 -7.50 67.87 24.70
CA LYS A 131 -8.54 68.77 25.22
C LYS A 131 -8.04 69.50 26.47
N MET A 132 -7.41 68.77 27.39
CA MET A 132 -6.84 69.35 28.61
C MET A 132 -5.77 70.39 28.28
N SER A 133 -4.85 70.06 27.37
CA SER A 133 -3.81 70.98 26.89
C SER A 133 -4.40 72.27 26.29
N LYS A 134 -5.37 72.15 25.39
CA LYS A 134 -6.08 73.30 24.80
C LYS A 134 -6.78 74.14 25.86
N SER A 135 -7.43 73.50 26.85
CA SER A 135 -8.10 74.21 27.95
C SER A 135 -7.13 75.01 28.82
N ILE A 136 -5.94 74.45 29.13
CA ILE A 136 -4.89 75.13 29.88
C ILE A 136 -4.40 76.35 29.10
N ILE A 137 -4.07 76.19 27.81
CA ILE A 137 -3.62 77.31 26.96
C ILE A 137 -4.67 78.43 26.94
N SER A 138 -5.94 78.08 26.72
CA SER A 138 -7.04 79.07 26.70
C SER A 138 -7.28 79.78 28.04
N SER A 139 -6.84 79.18 29.16
CA SER A 139 -6.93 79.80 30.48
C SER A 139 -5.81 80.80 30.79
N TYR A 140 -4.71 80.77 30.03
CA TYR A 140 -3.60 81.73 30.12
C TYR A 140 -3.74 82.91 29.14
N ASP A 141 -4.56 82.77 28.09
CA ASP A 141 -4.78 83.79 27.06
C ASP A 141 -5.99 84.74 27.36
N ASN A 142 -6.63 84.60 28.54
CA ASN A 142 -7.64 85.51 29.10
C ASN A 142 -7.08 86.30 30.28
#